data_AF-A0A3D4EWS5-F1
#
_entry.id   AF-A0A3D4EWS5-F1
#
_cell.length_a   1.000
_cell.length_b   1.000
_cell.length_c   1.000
_cell.angle_alpha   90.00
_cell.angle_beta   90.00
_cell.angle_gamma   90.00
#
_symmetry.space_group_name_H-M   'P 1'
#
loop_
_entity.id
_entity.type
_entity.pdbx_description
1 polymer ?
#
loop_
_entity_poly.entity_id
_entity_poly.type
_entity_poly.pdbx_seq_one_letter_code
_entity_poly.pdbx_strand_id
1 'polypeptide(L)'
;ESLIATGFLRMGPWEQTGMSVFKETRQFWLDDVTDSVGQTFLAHPMQCAKCHDHKFDPVPTRDYYRMMAIFSTTQFAEHKVTFLENENLNHFESSHDLVMKKINGYEKQRSALEQKM
;
A
#
# COMPACT_ATOMS: atom_id res chain seq x y z
N GLU A 1 7.86 -10.19 13.79
CA GLU A 1 8.82 -9.44 12.94
C GLU A 1 8.54 -9.58 11.44
N SER A 2 8.43 -10.78 10.86
CA SER A 2 8.26 -10.96 9.40
C SER A 2 7.05 -10.26 8.77
N LEU A 3 5.93 -10.15 9.49
CA LEU A 3 4.75 -9.41 9.01
C LEU A 3 5.02 -7.90 8.86
N ILE A 4 5.79 -7.30 9.77
CA ILE A 4 6.15 -5.89 9.69
C ILE A 4 7.04 -5.65 8.46
N ALA A 5 7.98 -6.55 8.18
CA ALA A 5 8.86 -6.46 7.02
C ALA A 5 8.09 -6.48 5.69
N THR A 6 6.98 -7.23 5.59
CA THR A 6 6.15 -7.22 4.37
C THR A 6 5.53 -5.85 4.06
N GLY A 7 5.45 -4.95 5.03
CA GLY A 7 5.06 -3.55 4.83
C GLY A 7 5.95 -2.81 3.83
N PHE A 8 7.21 -3.24 3.64
CA PHE A 8 8.10 -2.71 2.60
C PHE A 8 7.48 -2.79 1.20
N LEU A 9 6.75 -3.86 0.89
CA LEU A 9 6.10 -4.02 -0.41
C LEU A 9 4.89 -3.09 -0.59
N ARG A 10 4.43 -2.41 0.47
CA ARG A 10 3.37 -1.40 0.39
C ARG A 10 3.90 -0.03 -0.02
N MET A 11 5.22 0.15 -0.10
CA MET A 11 5.84 1.39 -0.54
C MET A 11 5.50 1.66 -2.02
N GLY A 12 4.96 2.84 -2.30
CA GLY A 12 4.54 3.28 -3.64
C GLY A 12 3.19 4.01 -3.60
N PRO A 13 2.84 4.75 -4.66
CA PRO A 13 1.60 5.52 -4.72
C PRO A 13 0.41 4.57 -4.72
N TRP A 14 -0.44 4.72 -3.71
CA TRP A 14 -1.73 4.06 -3.65
C TRP A 14 -2.79 5.06 -3.29
N GLU A 15 -3.87 5.04 -4.07
CA GLU A 15 -5.00 5.93 -3.88
C GLU A 15 -6.17 5.13 -3.30
N GLN A 16 -6.72 5.60 -2.17
CA GLN A 16 -7.87 5.02 -1.47
C GLN A 16 -9.15 5.88 -1.55
N THR A 17 -9.06 7.13 -2.02
CA THR A 17 -10.19 8.07 -2.08
C THR A 17 -10.99 8.00 -3.39
N GLY A 18 -10.56 7.18 -4.35
CA GLY A 18 -11.21 7.00 -5.66
C GLY A 18 -11.01 8.16 -6.62
N MET A 19 -10.05 9.05 -6.36
CA MET A 19 -9.78 10.22 -7.20
C MET A 19 -8.91 9.90 -8.42
N SER A 20 -8.34 8.70 -8.51
CA SER A 20 -7.53 8.23 -9.62
C SER A 20 -8.11 6.98 -10.29
N VAL A 21 -7.70 6.75 -11.54
CA VAL A 21 -8.05 5.52 -12.25
C VAL A 21 -7.25 4.36 -11.64
N PHE A 22 -7.97 3.38 -11.08
CA PHE A 22 -7.36 2.22 -10.40
C PHE A 22 -6.25 1.56 -11.22
N LYS A 23 -6.47 1.38 -12.53
CA LYS A 23 -5.48 0.75 -13.43
C LYS A 23 -4.17 1.54 -13.51
N GLU A 24 -4.24 2.88 -13.52
CA GLU A 24 -3.07 3.74 -13.59
C GLU A 24 -2.31 3.73 -12.26
N THR A 25 -3.01 3.90 -11.15
CA THR A 25 -2.41 3.83 -9.81
C THR A 25 -1.79 2.48 -9.53
N ARG A 26 -2.44 1.39 -9.97
CA ARG A 26 -1.87 0.05 -9.85
C ARG A 26 -0.57 -0.09 -10.63
N GLN A 27 -0.49 0.48 -11.83
CA GLN A 27 0.73 0.44 -12.62
C GLN A 27 1.85 1.27 -11.97
N PHE A 28 1.54 2.47 -11.45
CA PHE A 28 2.52 3.27 -10.72
C PHE A 28 3.04 2.56 -9.48
N TRP A 29 2.17 1.91 -8.71
CA TRP A 29 2.59 1.09 -7.58
C TRP A 29 3.52 -0.06 -8.01
N LEU A 30 3.22 -0.75 -9.12
CA LEU A 30 4.06 -1.83 -9.64
C LEU A 30 5.44 -1.33 -10.07
N ASP A 31 5.51 -0.15 -10.69
CA ASP A 31 6.78 0.46 -11.07
C ASP A 31 7.62 0.82 -9.83
N ASP A 32 6.99 1.46 -8.83
CA ASP A 32 7.66 1.88 -7.59
C ASP A 32 8.16 0.71 -6.75
N VAL A 33 7.37 -0.36 -6.59
CA VAL A 33 7.82 -1.53 -5.82
C VAL A 33 8.96 -2.25 -6.53
N THR A 34 8.91 -2.34 -7.87
CA THR A 34 9.97 -2.94 -8.68
C THR A 34 11.27 -2.16 -8.51
N ASP A 35 11.20 -0.83 -8.60
CA ASP A 35 12.36 0.03 -8.44
C ASP A 35 12.90 0.06 -7.00
N SER A 36 12.01 0.12 -6.00
CA SER A 36 12.37 0.09 -4.57
C SER A 36 13.12 -1.19 -4.20
N VAL A 37 12.67 -2.34 -4.71
CA VAL A 37 13.35 -3.63 -4.52
C VAL A 37 14.73 -3.62 -5.18
N GLY A 38 14.83 -3.13 -6.42
CA GLY A 38 16.11 -3.01 -7.12
C GLY A 38 17.11 -2.15 -6.38
N GLN A 39 16.69 -0.95 -5.95
CA GLN A 39 17.56 -0.03 -5.21
C GLN A 39 17.97 -0.59 -3.84
N THR A 40 17.02 -1.14 -3.08
CA THR A 40 17.27 -1.55 -1.68
C THR A 40 18.12 -2.82 -1.60
N PHE A 41 17.85 -3.82 -2.45
CA PHE A 41 18.46 -5.15 -2.32
C PHE A 41 19.56 -5.41 -3.35
N LEU A 42 19.54 -4.74 -4.50
CA LEU A 42 20.53 -4.93 -5.57
C LEU A 42 21.45 -3.71 -5.74
N ALA A 43 21.22 -2.63 -4.97
CA ALA A 43 21.90 -1.34 -5.15
C ALA A 43 21.79 -0.81 -6.59
N HIS A 44 20.68 -1.12 -7.28
CA HIS A 44 20.52 -0.84 -8.70
C HIS A 44 19.15 -0.22 -9.02
N PRO A 45 19.09 1.03 -9.49
CA PRO A 45 17.84 1.67 -9.88
C PRO A 45 17.32 1.05 -11.20
N MET A 46 16.04 0.69 -11.21
CA MET A 46 15.41 -0.03 -12.31
C MET A 46 14.54 0.87 -13.20
N GLN A 47 14.23 2.10 -12.78
CA GLN A 47 13.31 2.99 -13.51
C GLN A 47 13.68 3.21 -14.98
N CYS A 48 14.98 3.34 -15.30
CA CYS A 48 15.42 3.57 -16.67
C CYS A 48 15.14 2.39 -17.59
N ALA A 49 15.15 1.16 -17.04
CA ALA A 49 14.89 -0.07 -17.79
C ALA A 49 13.41 -0.26 -18.17
N LYS A 50 12.49 0.60 -17.68
CA LYS A 50 11.05 0.52 -17.97
C LYS A 50 10.71 0.76 -19.44
N CYS A 51 11.39 1.72 -20.07
CA CYS A 51 11.05 2.23 -21.40
C CYS A 51 12.04 1.78 -22.48
N HIS A 52 13.29 1.51 -22.10
CA HIS A 52 14.36 1.05 -22.98
C HIS A 52 15.39 0.26 -22.16
N ASP A 53 16.27 -0.48 -22.82
CA ASP A 53 17.32 -1.22 -22.12
C ASP A 53 18.22 -0.24 -21.34
N HIS A 54 18.63 -0.64 -20.13
CA HIS A 54 19.38 0.25 -19.25
C HIS A 54 20.66 0.77 -19.92
N LYS A 55 20.97 2.06 -19.73
CA LYS A 55 21.99 2.76 -20.51
C LYS A 55 23.40 2.21 -20.30
N PHE A 56 23.76 1.94 -19.05
CA PHE A 56 25.13 1.60 -18.67
C PHE A 56 25.30 0.13 -18.28
N ASP A 57 24.21 -0.51 -17.88
CA ASP A 57 24.24 -1.84 -17.28
C ASP A 57 23.44 -2.81 -18.16
N PRO A 58 23.82 -4.10 -18.20
CA PRO A 58 23.18 -5.10 -19.06
C PRO A 58 21.85 -5.56 -18.45
N VAL A 59 20.91 -4.62 -18.28
CA VAL A 59 19.55 -4.86 -17.79
C VAL A 59 18.58 -4.55 -18.94
N PRO A 60 18.15 -5.57 -19.69
CA PRO A 60 17.16 -5.40 -20.75
C PRO A 60 15.80 -5.00 -20.16
N THR A 61 15.03 -4.27 -20.94
CA THR A 61 13.63 -3.91 -20.66
C THR A 61 12.80 -5.13 -20.29
N ARG A 62 13.07 -6.25 -20.96
CA ARG A 62 12.40 -7.53 -20.69
C ARG A 62 12.60 -8.00 -19.24
N ASP A 63 13.80 -7.84 -18.68
CA ASP A 63 14.10 -8.28 -17.33
C ASP A 63 13.49 -7.35 -16.28
N TYR A 64 13.36 -6.04 -16.57
CA TYR A 64 12.53 -5.13 -15.77
C TYR A 64 11.09 -5.66 -15.64
N TYR A 65 10.43 -5.98 -16.76
CA TYR A 65 9.06 -6.47 -16.72
C TYR A 65 8.93 -7.87 -16.11
N ARG A 66 9.97 -8.71 -16.18
CA ARG A 66 10.00 -10.00 -15.46
C ARG A 66 10.07 -9.81 -13.95
N MET A 67 10.83 -8.83 -13.48
CA MET A 67 10.87 -8.50 -12.07
C MET A 67 9.54 -7.92 -11.59
N MET A 68 8.95 -6.99 -12.35
CA MET A 68 7.62 -6.45 -12.09
C MET A 68 6.55 -7.55 -12.03
N ALA A 69 6.65 -8.57 -12.88
CA ALA A 69 5.71 -9.69 -12.90
C ALA A 69 5.66 -10.46 -11.57
N ILE A 70 6.75 -10.51 -10.81
CA ILE A 70 6.78 -11.14 -9.47
C ILE A 70 5.79 -10.45 -8.53
N PHE A 71 5.68 -9.12 -8.61
CA PHE A 71 4.79 -8.32 -7.75
C PHE A 71 3.38 -8.15 -8.33
N SER A 72 3.15 -8.50 -9.59
CA SER A 72 1.88 -8.28 -10.31
C SER A 72 0.65 -8.85 -9.61
N THR A 73 0.79 -9.97 -8.90
CA THR A 73 -0.28 -10.67 -8.17
C THR A 73 -0.42 -10.22 -6.72
N THR A 74 0.50 -9.39 -6.21
CA THR A 74 0.50 -8.93 -4.82
C THR A 74 -0.67 -7.98 -4.57
N GLN A 75 -1.44 -8.24 -3.52
CA GLN A 75 -2.57 -7.41 -3.11
C GLN A 75 -2.32 -6.81 -1.73
N PHE A 76 -2.91 -5.65 -1.50
CA PHE A 76 -2.87 -5.02 -0.20
C PHE A 76 -3.83 -5.73 0.76
N ALA A 77 -3.29 -6.14 1.89
CA ALA A 77 -4.06 -6.71 2.98
C ALA A 77 -3.88 -5.85 4.23
N GLU A 78 -4.94 -5.74 5.02
CA GLU A 78 -4.87 -5.19 6.36
C GLU A 78 -4.59 -6.33 7.35
N HIS A 79 -3.56 -6.17 8.15
CA HIS A 79 -3.19 -7.12 9.19
C HIS A 79 -3.28 -6.45 10.55
N LYS A 80 -3.89 -7.13 11.52
CA LYS A 80 -3.89 -6.69 12.91
C LYS A 80 -2.49 -6.96 13.49
N VAL A 81 -1.71 -5.90 13.64
CA VAL A 81 -0.40 -5.93 14.31
C VAL A 81 -0.51 -5.29 15.69
N THR A 82 0.20 -5.86 16.66
CA THR A 82 0.32 -5.28 18.01
C THR A 82 1.29 -4.10 17.98
N PHE A 83 1.03 -3.12 18.83
CA PHE A 83 1.95 -2.00 19.06
C PHE A 83 3.28 -2.49 19.65
N LEU A 84 4.35 -1.75 19.37
CA LEU A 84 5.66 -1.95 20.00
C LEU A 84 5.64 -1.42 21.44
N GLU A 85 6.52 -1.94 22.29
CA GLU A 85 6.59 -1.56 23.72
C GLU A 85 6.86 -0.07 23.95
N ASN A 86 7.54 0.59 23.01
CA ASN A 86 7.95 1.98 23.09
C ASN A 86 7.09 2.94 22.23
N GLU A 87 6.02 2.46 21.61
CA GLU A 87 5.12 3.31 20.83
C GLU A 87 4.28 4.20 21.73
N ASN A 88 4.10 5.46 21.31
CA ASN A 88 3.28 6.41 22.03
C ASN A 88 1.79 6.14 21.77
N LEU A 89 1.10 5.59 22.76
CA LEU A 89 -0.34 5.29 22.72
C LEU A 89 -1.21 6.39 23.35
N ASN A 90 -0.62 7.54 23.70
CA ASN A 90 -1.37 8.65 24.30
C ASN A 90 -2.48 9.10 23.34
N HIS A 91 -3.65 9.42 23.92
CA HIS A 91 -4.86 9.84 23.19
C HIS A 91 -5.52 8.77 22.30
N PHE A 92 -5.04 7.53 22.28
CA PHE A 92 -5.68 6.47 21.50
C PHE A 92 -7.06 6.13 22.07
N GLU A 93 -7.17 6.03 23.39
CA GLU A 93 -8.43 5.77 24.09
C GLU A 93 -9.47 6.88 23.82
N SER A 94 -9.09 8.15 24.00
CA SER A 94 -10.00 9.28 23.73
C SER A 94 -10.42 9.37 22.26
N SER A 95 -9.50 9.07 21.33
CA SER A 95 -9.80 9.05 19.89
C SER A 95 -10.73 7.90 19.55
N HIS A 96 -10.48 6.71 20.11
CA HIS A 96 -11.29 5.53 19.93
C HIS A 96 -12.72 5.77 20.43
N ASP A 97 -12.89 6.33 21.63
CA ASP A 97 -14.20 6.63 22.19
C ASP A 97 -14.99 7.62 21.33
N LEU A 98 -14.32 8.66 20.82
CA LEU A 98 -14.93 9.62 19.90
C LEU A 98 -15.42 8.93 18.61
N VAL A 99 -14.60 8.06 18.03
CA VAL A 99 -14.94 7.31 16.81
C VAL A 99 -16.11 6.36 17.07
N MET A 100 -16.06 5.57 18.15
CA MET A 100 -17.13 4.63 18.51
C MET A 100 -18.45 5.36 18.79
N LYS A 101 -18.41 6.53 19.44
CA LYS A 101 -19.61 7.36 19.64
C LYS A 101 -20.24 7.80 18.32
N LYS A 102 -19.42 8.16 17.32
CA LYS A 102 -19.91 8.49 15.97
C LYS A 102 -20.51 7.28 15.26
N ILE A 103 -19.81 6.15 15.27
CA ILE A 103 -20.28 4.88 14.66
C ILE A 103 -21.65 4.51 15.23
N ASN A 104 -21.78 4.44 16.56
CA ASN A 104 -23.05 4.13 17.23
C ASN A 104 -24.16 5.14 16.87
N GLY A 105 -23.80 6.41 16.69
CA GLY A 105 -24.73 7.45 16.23
C GLY A 105 -25.24 7.18 14.81
N TYR A 106 -24.33 6.86 13.89
CA TYR A 106 -24.68 6.54 12.50
C TYR A 106 -25.45 5.23 12.36
N GLU A 107 -25.14 4.21 13.16
CA GLU A 107 -25.90 2.95 13.18
C GLU A 107 -27.36 3.16 13.58
N LYS A 108 -27.62 3.97 14.62
CA LYS A 108 -28.98 4.34 15.02
C LYS A 108 -29.72 5.08 13.90
N GLN A 109 -29.05 6.01 13.22
CA GLN A 109 -29.63 6.72 12.08
C GLN A 109 -29.96 5.76 10.94
N ARG A 110 -29.06 4.83 10.61
CA ARG A 110 -29.26 3.81 9.58
C ARG A 110 -30.49 2.94 9.90
N SER A 111 -30.58 2.39 11.11
CA SER A 111 -31.73 1.57 11.51
C SER A 111 -33.05 2.34 11.49
N ALA A 112 -33.04 3.63 11.87
CA ALA A 112 -34.24 4.47 11.80
C ALA A 112 -34.68 4.77 10.36
N LEU A 113 -33.75 4.81 9.40
CA LEU A 113 -34.04 4.96 7.98
C LEU A 113 -34.56 3.65 7.38
N GLU A 114 -33.94 2.52 7.71
CA GLU A 114 -34.38 1.18 7.27
C GLU A 114 -35.81 0.86 7.73
N GLN A 115 -36.22 1.30 8.93
CA GLN A 115 -37.59 1.13 9.42
C GLN A 115 -38.64 2.01 8.71
N LYS A 116 -38.20 3.04 7.97
CA LYS A 116 -39.08 3.95 7.20
C LYS A 116 -39.23 3.56 5.74
N MET A 117 -38.44 2.60 5.28
CA MET A 117 -38.45 2.08 3.90
C MET A 117 -39.25 0.79 3.84
#